data_AF-A0A830CC03-F1
#
_entry.id   AF-A0A830CC03-F1
#
_cell.length_a   1.000
_cell.length_b   1.000
_cell.length_c   1.000
_cell.angle_alpha   90.00
_cell.angle_beta   90.00
_cell.angle_gamma   90.00
#
_symmetry.space_group_name_H-M   'P 1'
#
loop_
_entity.id
_entity.type
_entity.pdbx_description
1 polymer ?
#
loop_
_entity_poly.entity_id
_entity_poly.type
_entity_poly.pdbx_seq_one_letter_code
_entity_poly.pdbx_strand_id
1 'polypeptide(L)'
;SGALYSHHQKCVILDTKEHHGDKRKITVFLGGLDLCNGRYDTPQHRLYRDMDTVFADDYSNPSLKQKGENGPRQPWHDLHCRIEGPAAYDVLTNFEQRWRKSITSSKIRKLFKRPKGSYLEDALIEIGKDDLITSPSTAVPHDRPEQWHVQIFRSIDSGSLKGFPMDVHAIEEQNLVCANKLVIDRSIQMAYVQAIRSAQHFIYIENQYFIGSSFAWPSYKDSGADNLIPIELALKIASKIRSKERFAVYIVIPMWPEGRPDKAPIRDILYWQRLTMQMMYKIVGEEIKSTGLDNAHPTDYLNFYCLGNREDYCQTSSIGHEANLNIYNCFQDSASSEFRRFMVYVHSKGMIVDDAYVLLGSANINERSMAGSRDTEIAMGAYQPHHTWPKKKGHPHGQVYGYRNSLWAEHIGRTEDCFNDPESLECVKFVNAVAEDNWKRYMDDQFIPLQGHILKYPVEVDVDGNVKSLAGYEKFPDVDGEVAGRPGHIFPRELTT
;
A
#
# COMPACT_ATOMS: atom_id res chain seq x y z
N SER A 1 12.04 27.80 -3.95
CA SER A 1 10.76 27.12 -3.60
C SER A 1 11.11 25.75 -3.08
N GLY A 2 10.57 25.34 -1.92
CA GLY A 2 10.63 23.93 -1.52
C GLY A 2 9.86 23.10 -2.54
N ALA A 3 10.37 21.92 -2.89
CA ALA A 3 9.62 21.00 -3.75
C ALA A 3 8.37 20.53 -2.98
N LEU A 4 7.18 20.67 -3.58
CA LEU A 4 5.90 20.24 -3.01
C LEU A 4 5.76 18.70 -2.95
N TYR A 5 6.56 18.02 -3.78
CA TYR A 5 6.52 16.58 -4.04
C TYR A 5 7.87 15.93 -3.76
N SER A 6 7.84 14.61 -3.55
CA SER A 6 8.99 13.82 -3.12
C SER A 6 9.43 12.78 -4.17
N HIS A 7 10.65 12.29 -4.02
CA HIS A 7 11.07 11.06 -4.70
C HIS A 7 10.77 9.87 -3.78
N HIS A 8 9.69 9.14 -4.09
CA HIS A 8 9.12 8.15 -3.18
C HIS A 8 9.38 6.69 -3.60
N GLN A 9 10.21 6.47 -4.63
CA GLN A 9 10.66 5.15 -5.06
C GLN A 9 11.60 4.50 -4.02
N LYS A 10 11.26 3.30 -3.52
CA LYS A 10 12.17 2.45 -2.73
C LYS A 10 12.65 1.27 -3.55
N CYS A 11 13.95 1.22 -3.80
CA CYS A 11 14.55 0.06 -4.43
C CYS A 11 16.02 -0.11 -4.04
N VAL A 12 16.47 -1.36 -4.01
CA VAL A 12 17.88 -1.73 -3.89
C VAL A 12 18.25 -2.56 -5.11
N ILE A 13 19.28 -2.14 -5.84
CA ILE A 13 19.75 -2.78 -7.07
C ILE A 13 21.15 -3.33 -6.80
N LEU A 14 21.34 -4.63 -7.00
CA LEU A 14 22.59 -5.34 -6.75
C LEU A 14 22.95 -6.20 -7.94
N ASP A 15 24.25 -6.36 -8.19
CA ASP A 15 24.77 -7.48 -8.96
C ASP A 15 24.93 -8.70 -8.03
N THR A 16 24.35 -9.84 -8.39
CA THR A 16 24.40 -11.08 -7.62
C THR A 16 24.98 -12.21 -8.46
N LYS A 17 25.50 -13.26 -7.84
CA LYS A 17 26.06 -14.41 -8.55
C LYS A 17 24.95 -15.17 -9.29
N GLU A 18 25.19 -15.55 -10.54
CA GLU A 18 24.31 -16.48 -11.24
C GLU A 18 24.37 -17.90 -10.65
N HIS A 19 23.33 -18.70 -10.87
CA HIS A 19 23.28 -20.08 -10.34
C HIS A 19 24.38 -20.99 -10.92
N HIS A 20 24.89 -20.69 -12.11
CA HIS A 20 25.93 -21.47 -12.79
C HIS A 20 27.04 -20.55 -13.32
N GLY A 21 28.28 -20.83 -12.94
CA GLY A 21 29.47 -20.09 -13.39
C GLY A 21 29.83 -18.88 -12.52
N ASP A 22 30.77 -18.07 -13.02
CA ASP A 22 31.28 -16.87 -12.35
C ASP A 22 30.64 -15.57 -12.85
N LYS A 23 29.61 -15.69 -13.71
CA LYS A 23 28.83 -14.55 -14.19
C LYS A 23 27.91 -14.02 -13.09
N ARG A 24 27.56 -12.75 -13.24
CA ARG A 24 26.71 -12.00 -12.32
C ARG A 24 25.46 -11.51 -13.06
N LYS A 25 24.35 -11.38 -12.34
CA LYS A 25 23.07 -10.89 -12.84
C LYS A 25 22.59 -9.71 -12.00
N ILE A 26 21.71 -8.88 -12.55
CA ILE A 26 21.03 -7.86 -11.76
C ILE A 26 19.90 -8.48 -10.94
N THR A 27 19.84 -8.14 -9.66
CA THR A 27 18.76 -8.49 -8.74
C THR A 27 18.27 -7.22 -8.07
N VAL A 28 16.96 -7.08 -7.96
CA VAL A 28 16.33 -5.87 -7.46
C VAL A 28 15.39 -6.20 -6.32
N PHE A 29 15.39 -5.36 -5.30
CA PHE A 29 14.35 -5.32 -4.27
C PHE A 29 13.53 -4.04 -4.47
N LEU A 30 12.21 -4.15 -4.41
CA LEU A 30 11.28 -3.05 -4.67
C LEU A 30 10.00 -3.20 -3.85
N GLY A 31 9.47 -2.11 -3.30
CA GLY A 31 8.21 -2.13 -2.55
C GLY A 31 7.98 -0.88 -1.70
N GLY A 32 7.30 -1.06 -0.55
CA GLY A 32 6.98 0.02 0.38
C GLY A 32 8.06 0.32 1.41
N LEU A 33 8.92 -0.66 1.74
CA LEU A 33 9.95 -0.52 2.77
C LEU A 33 11.15 0.36 2.34
N ASP A 34 11.36 1.45 3.07
CA ASP A 34 12.61 2.21 3.08
C ASP A 34 13.65 1.55 4.01
N LEU A 35 14.94 1.71 3.70
CA LEU A 35 16.04 1.35 4.60
C LEU A 35 16.25 2.45 5.64
N CYS A 36 15.31 2.61 6.56
CA CYS A 36 15.36 3.60 7.64
C CYS A 36 14.64 3.11 8.91
N ASN A 37 14.72 3.90 9.98
CA ASN A 37 14.21 3.52 11.29
C ASN A 37 12.70 3.26 11.30
N GLY A 38 12.25 2.35 12.15
CA GLY A 38 10.86 2.00 12.42
C GLY A 38 10.24 1.07 11.38
N ARG A 39 11.01 0.58 10.40
CA ARG A 39 10.52 -0.30 9.33
C ARG A 39 10.73 -1.77 9.64
N TYR A 40 11.66 -2.10 10.53
CA TYR A 40 11.88 -3.49 10.92
C TYR A 40 10.70 -3.98 11.76
N ASP A 41 10.07 -5.06 11.31
CA ASP A 41 8.99 -5.72 12.04
C ASP A 41 8.87 -7.19 11.62
N THR A 42 8.00 -7.90 12.32
CA THR A 42 7.61 -9.29 12.06
C THR A 42 6.09 -9.39 12.14
N PRO A 43 5.46 -10.43 11.58
CA PRO A 43 4.00 -10.62 11.63
C PRO A 43 3.38 -10.65 13.03
N GLN A 44 4.19 -10.73 14.10
CA GLN A 44 3.68 -10.61 15.48
C GLN A 44 3.36 -9.17 15.89
N HIS A 45 3.86 -8.17 15.16
CA HIS A 45 3.59 -6.74 15.34
C HIS A 45 3.63 -6.27 16.81
N ARG A 46 4.74 -6.59 17.48
CA ARG A 46 4.91 -6.38 18.92
C ARG A 46 4.82 -4.90 19.28
N LEU A 47 4.10 -4.58 20.34
CA LEU A 47 3.88 -3.24 20.87
C LEU A 47 4.88 -2.90 21.99
N TYR A 48 5.08 -3.84 22.92
CA TYR A 48 5.90 -3.64 24.13
C TYR A 48 6.90 -4.76 24.37
N ARG A 49 6.72 -5.93 23.73
CA ARG A 49 7.63 -7.07 23.92
C ARG A 49 8.96 -6.88 23.19
N ASP A 50 10.03 -7.35 23.83
CA ASP A 50 11.39 -7.39 23.30
C ASP A 50 11.94 -6.01 22.90
N MET A 51 11.49 -4.94 23.58
CA MET A 51 11.92 -3.57 23.30
C MET A 51 13.42 -3.34 23.52
N ASP A 52 14.09 -4.18 24.31
CA ASP A 52 15.53 -4.20 24.56
C ASP A 52 16.32 -5.03 23.54
N THR A 53 15.67 -5.61 22.52
CA THR A 53 16.30 -6.43 21.49
C THR A 53 16.56 -5.64 20.20
N VAL A 54 16.07 -6.12 19.05
CA VAL A 54 16.15 -5.47 17.73
C VAL A 54 15.43 -4.12 17.68
N PHE A 55 14.59 -3.81 18.67
CA PHE A 55 13.84 -2.55 18.75
C PHE A 55 14.49 -1.46 19.63
N ALA A 56 15.56 -1.77 20.37
CA ALA A 56 16.13 -0.86 21.38
C ALA A 56 16.52 0.51 20.80
N ASP A 57 17.13 0.52 19.62
CA ASP A 57 17.55 1.73 18.91
C ASP A 57 16.64 2.05 17.71
N ASP A 58 15.50 1.34 17.58
CA ASP A 58 14.56 1.47 16.46
C ASP A 58 13.11 1.77 16.89
N TYR A 59 12.92 2.25 18.12
CA TYR A 59 11.61 2.69 18.58
C TYR A 59 11.10 3.90 17.77
N SER A 60 9.90 3.76 17.22
CA SER A 60 9.20 4.83 16.50
C SER A 60 7.71 4.81 16.82
N ASN A 61 7.16 5.95 17.21
CA ASN A 61 5.73 6.19 17.23
C ASN A 61 5.44 7.69 17.03
N PRO A 62 5.21 8.15 15.80
CA PRO A 62 4.99 9.56 15.50
C PRO A 62 3.56 10.05 15.83
N SER A 63 2.67 9.14 16.24
CA SER A 63 1.27 9.46 16.57
C SER A 63 1.08 9.86 18.04
N LEU A 64 2.07 9.62 18.91
CA LEU A 64 2.04 10.03 20.32
C LEU A 64 2.55 11.47 20.52
N LYS A 65 2.24 12.06 21.68
CA LYS A 65 2.24 13.53 21.84
C LYS A 65 3.64 14.11 22.07
N GLN A 66 4.61 13.35 22.62
CA GLN A 66 5.96 13.86 22.93
C GLN A 66 7.11 12.86 22.68
N LYS A 67 8.30 13.39 22.37
CA LYS A 67 9.57 12.64 22.43
C LYS A 67 9.87 12.28 23.89
N GLY A 68 9.94 11.00 24.21
CA GLY A 68 10.19 10.49 25.57
C GLY A 68 8.96 9.90 26.26
N GLU A 69 7.78 9.97 25.63
CA GLU A 69 6.64 9.14 26.04
C GLU A 69 6.95 7.68 25.68
N ASN A 70 7.16 6.86 26.71
CA ASN A 70 7.21 5.42 26.59
C ASN A 70 5.77 4.96 26.29
N GLY A 71 5.40 4.90 25.03
CA GLY A 71 4.14 4.30 24.57
C GLY A 71 4.41 2.97 23.89
N PRO A 72 3.37 2.31 23.36
CA PRO A 72 3.61 1.23 22.40
C PRO A 72 4.44 1.79 21.25
N ARG A 73 5.41 1.02 20.75
CA ARG A 73 5.95 1.35 19.42
C ARG A 73 4.80 1.25 18.41
N GLN A 74 4.91 1.93 17.27
CA GLN A 74 3.98 1.72 16.17
C GLN A 74 4.49 0.54 15.31
N PRO A 75 3.79 -0.61 15.27
CA PRO A 75 4.14 -1.69 14.35
C PRO A 75 4.00 -1.29 12.90
N TRP A 76 4.77 -1.94 12.04
CA TRP A 76 4.92 -1.59 10.63
C TRP A 76 4.61 -2.81 9.76
N HIS A 77 3.41 -2.81 9.17
CA HIS A 77 3.00 -3.80 8.18
C HIS A 77 3.25 -3.25 6.78
N ASP A 78 3.96 -3.99 5.94
CA ASP A 78 4.35 -3.53 4.61
C ASP A 78 4.66 -4.70 3.66
N LEU A 79 4.75 -4.40 2.37
CA LEU A 79 5.01 -5.37 1.31
C LEU A 79 6.26 -4.98 0.52
N HIS A 80 7.08 -5.98 0.20
CA HIS A 80 8.28 -5.82 -0.62
C HIS A 80 8.50 -7.07 -1.47
N CYS A 81 9.13 -6.91 -2.63
CA CYS A 81 9.41 -8.02 -3.52
C CYS A 81 10.89 -8.05 -3.93
N ARG A 82 11.36 -9.24 -4.34
CA ARG A 82 12.62 -9.43 -5.04
C ARG A 82 12.33 -9.80 -6.49
N ILE A 83 12.97 -9.10 -7.42
CA ILE A 83 12.83 -9.27 -8.86
C ILE A 83 14.14 -9.80 -9.43
N GLU A 84 14.03 -10.87 -10.21
CA GLU A 84 15.11 -11.47 -10.98
C GLU A 84 14.67 -11.65 -12.43
N GLY A 85 15.64 -11.65 -13.35
CA GLY A 85 15.37 -11.73 -14.79
C GLY A 85 15.24 -10.35 -15.45
N PRO A 86 14.71 -10.29 -16.69
CA PRO A 86 14.74 -9.07 -17.51
C PRO A 86 14.13 -7.83 -16.82
N ALA A 87 13.04 -7.99 -16.08
CA ALA A 87 12.39 -6.88 -15.37
C ALA A 87 13.29 -6.18 -14.33
N ALA A 88 14.32 -6.86 -13.80
CA ALA A 88 15.30 -6.24 -12.91
C ALA A 88 16.11 -5.13 -13.63
N TYR A 89 16.36 -5.30 -14.93
CA TYR A 89 17.09 -4.34 -15.76
C TYR A 89 16.23 -3.13 -16.13
N ASP A 90 14.91 -3.27 -16.15
CA ASP A 90 13.98 -2.15 -16.33
C ASP A 90 14.04 -1.21 -15.11
N VAL A 91 14.13 -1.77 -13.89
CA VAL A 91 14.33 -0.98 -12.67
C VAL A 91 15.70 -0.30 -12.65
N LEU A 92 16.75 -1.00 -13.11
CA LEU A 92 18.06 -0.38 -13.31
C LEU A 92 17.99 0.77 -14.33
N THR A 93 17.33 0.58 -15.46
CA THR A 93 17.14 1.62 -16.47
C THR A 93 16.45 2.84 -15.87
N ASN A 94 15.42 2.64 -15.05
CA ASN A 94 14.79 3.73 -14.29
C ASN A 94 15.81 4.48 -13.39
N PHE A 95 16.64 3.76 -12.62
CA PHE A 95 17.67 4.38 -11.80
C PHE A 95 18.66 5.20 -12.64
N GLU A 96 19.16 4.64 -13.74
CA GLU A 96 20.11 5.34 -14.60
C GLU A 96 19.52 6.59 -15.26
N GLN A 97 18.27 6.52 -15.72
CA GLN A 97 17.55 7.67 -16.30
C GLN A 97 17.45 8.82 -15.29
N ARG A 98 17.14 8.50 -14.01
CA ARG A 98 17.08 9.46 -12.91
C ARG A 98 18.46 9.98 -12.53
N TRP A 99 19.47 9.12 -12.44
CA TRP A 99 20.85 9.49 -12.17
C TRP A 99 21.40 10.47 -13.21
N ARG A 100 21.19 10.19 -14.50
CA ARG A 100 21.60 11.07 -15.61
C ARG A 100 20.93 12.45 -15.53
N LYS A 101 19.69 12.52 -15.04
CA LYS A 101 19.00 13.80 -14.80
C LYS A 101 19.61 14.56 -13.62
N SER A 102 19.87 13.90 -12.50
CA SER A 102 20.39 14.54 -11.29
C SER A 102 21.80 15.12 -11.49
N ILE A 103 22.68 14.41 -12.21
CA ILE A 103 24.03 14.91 -12.53
C ILE A 103 23.98 16.15 -13.45
N THR A 104 23.06 16.19 -14.42
CA THR A 104 22.90 17.33 -15.33
C THR A 104 22.48 18.58 -14.53
N SER A 105 21.50 18.43 -13.64
CA SER A 105 21.07 19.50 -12.72
C SER A 105 22.20 19.94 -11.78
N SER A 106 23.03 19.01 -11.31
CA SER A 106 24.19 19.34 -10.47
C SER A 106 25.33 20.04 -11.24
N LYS A 107 25.54 19.74 -12.52
CA LYS A 107 26.55 20.42 -13.37
C LYS A 107 26.19 21.89 -13.59
N ILE A 108 24.91 22.18 -13.85
CA ILE A 108 24.41 23.57 -13.96
C ILE A 108 24.66 24.34 -12.65
N ARG A 109 24.39 23.71 -11.49
CA ARG A 109 24.67 24.30 -10.17
C ARG A 109 26.16 24.53 -9.90
N LYS A 110 27.03 23.64 -10.38
CA LYS A 110 28.50 23.76 -10.28
C LYS A 110 29.10 24.76 -11.29
N LEU A 111 28.42 25.08 -12.39
CA LEU A 111 28.87 26.12 -13.32
C LEU A 111 28.97 27.50 -12.64
N PHE A 112 28.18 27.72 -11.59
CA PHE A 112 28.21 28.93 -10.74
C PHE A 112 29.17 28.84 -9.53
N LYS A 113 29.88 27.72 -9.34
CA LYS A 113 30.98 27.53 -8.36
C LYS A 113 32.02 26.57 -8.94
N ARG A 114 33.09 27.09 -9.55
CA ARG A 114 34.22 26.26 -10.03
C ARG A 114 34.77 25.38 -8.90
N PRO A 115 34.83 24.05 -9.09
CA PRO A 115 36.14 23.43 -9.23
C PRO A 115 36.24 22.34 -10.32
N LYS A 116 37.48 22.08 -10.72
CA LYS A 116 37.94 21.05 -11.66
C LYS A 116 37.68 19.63 -11.10
N GLY A 117 37.23 18.71 -11.97
CA GLY A 117 37.12 17.28 -11.66
C GLY A 117 35.76 16.70 -12.03
N SER A 118 35.60 16.32 -13.30
CA SER A 118 34.41 15.64 -13.82
C SER A 118 34.55 14.13 -13.66
N TYR A 119 34.30 13.60 -12.46
CA TYR A 119 34.40 12.16 -12.15
C TYR A 119 33.03 11.46 -11.95
N LEU A 120 31.91 12.16 -12.13
CA LEU A 120 30.57 11.64 -11.76
C LEU A 120 29.80 10.97 -12.92
N GLU A 121 30.20 11.18 -14.18
CA GLU A 121 29.60 10.44 -15.30
C GLU A 121 30.09 8.99 -15.37
N ASP A 122 31.33 8.74 -14.92
CA ASP A 122 31.99 7.41 -14.91
C ASP A 122 31.56 6.50 -13.74
N ALA A 123 30.52 6.87 -12.98
CA ALA A 123 30.04 6.09 -11.84
C ALA A 123 28.98 5.03 -12.21
N LEU A 124 28.38 5.13 -13.40
CA LEU A 124 27.46 4.09 -13.90
C LEU A 124 28.26 2.95 -14.50
N ILE A 125 27.97 1.72 -14.08
CA ILE A 125 28.57 0.51 -14.63
C ILE A 125 27.98 0.26 -16.02
N GLU A 126 28.83 0.05 -17.02
CA GLU A 126 28.39 -0.37 -18.36
C GLU A 126 28.13 -1.89 -18.37
N ILE A 127 26.86 -2.29 -18.47
CA ILE A 127 26.49 -3.70 -18.58
C ILE A 127 26.92 -4.27 -19.94
N GLY A 128 27.52 -5.46 -19.92
CA GLY A 128 27.95 -6.19 -21.12
C GLY A 128 29.31 -5.78 -21.69
N LYS A 129 30.03 -4.83 -21.08
CA LYS A 129 31.37 -4.40 -21.56
C LYS A 129 32.49 -5.40 -21.26
N ASP A 130 32.42 -6.05 -20.09
CA ASP A 130 33.48 -6.93 -19.58
C ASP A 130 33.02 -8.40 -19.39
N ASP A 131 31.88 -8.80 -20.00
CA ASP A 131 31.25 -10.15 -19.89
C ASP A 131 30.92 -10.64 -18.46
N LEU A 132 31.22 -9.84 -17.43
CA LEU A 132 31.04 -10.18 -16.02
C LEU A 132 29.58 -10.13 -15.58
N ILE A 133 28.84 -9.11 -16.04
CA ILE A 133 27.40 -8.96 -15.78
C ILE A 133 26.65 -9.33 -17.04
N THR A 134 25.81 -10.36 -16.94
CA THR A 134 25.01 -10.86 -18.06
C THR A 134 23.98 -9.82 -18.47
N SER A 135 23.87 -9.55 -19.77
CA SER A 135 22.76 -8.77 -20.32
C SER A 135 21.46 -9.58 -20.32
N PRO A 136 20.29 -8.95 -20.18
CA PRO A 136 19.02 -9.68 -20.22
C PRO A 136 18.91 -10.45 -21.53
N SER A 137 18.72 -11.77 -21.45
CA SER A 137 18.58 -12.62 -22.63
C SER A 137 17.23 -12.34 -23.31
N THR A 138 17.26 -12.20 -24.63
CA THR A 138 16.05 -12.19 -25.47
C THR A 138 15.55 -13.61 -25.79
N ALA A 139 16.26 -14.64 -25.34
CA ALA A 139 15.84 -16.02 -25.54
C ALA A 139 14.57 -16.31 -24.72
N VAL A 140 13.61 -17.00 -25.33
CA VAL A 140 12.43 -17.51 -24.64
C VAL A 140 12.91 -18.42 -23.51
N PRO A 141 12.62 -18.12 -22.23
CA PRO A 141 13.00 -18.99 -21.13
C PRO A 141 12.41 -20.38 -21.34
N HIS A 142 13.10 -21.42 -20.86
CA HIS A 142 12.46 -22.74 -20.76
C HIS A 142 11.15 -22.62 -19.97
N ASP A 143 10.08 -23.20 -20.50
CA ASP A 143 8.75 -23.26 -19.89
C ASP A 143 8.85 -23.95 -18.53
N ARG A 144 8.92 -23.15 -17.46
CA ARG A 144 9.11 -23.63 -16.08
C ARG A 144 7.83 -23.35 -15.29
N PRO A 145 7.31 -24.33 -14.53
CA PRO A 145 6.08 -24.15 -13.75
C PRO A 145 6.10 -22.91 -12.82
N GLU A 146 7.26 -22.60 -12.25
CA GLU A 146 7.47 -21.47 -11.33
C GLU A 146 7.82 -20.14 -12.03
N GLN A 147 7.70 -20.06 -13.36
CA GLN A 147 8.01 -18.84 -14.10
C GLN A 147 7.06 -17.70 -13.75
N TRP A 148 7.55 -16.48 -13.87
CA TRP A 148 6.78 -15.24 -13.71
C TRP A 148 6.88 -14.38 -14.96
N HIS A 149 5.78 -13.75 -15.34
CA HIS A 149 5.77 -12.61 -16.24
C HIS A 149 5.64 -11.35 -15.38
N VAL A 150 6.61 -10.45 -15.50
CA VAL A 150 6.73 -9.25 -14.67
C VAL A 150 6.81 -8.03 -15.57
N GLN A 151 6.08 -6.98 -15.22
CA GLN A 151 6.16 -5.66 -15.87
C GLN A 151 6.41 -4.60 -14.81
N ILE A 152 7.31 -3.65 -15.11
CA ILE A 152 7.60 -2.50 -14.25
C ILE A 152 6.75 -1.31 -14.69
N PHE A 153 6.16 -0.63 -13.71
CA PHE A 153 5.32 0.55 -13.88
C PHE A 153 5.87 1.71 -13.05
N ARG A 154 5.61 2.95 -13.49
CA ARG A 154 6.07 4.15 -12.80
C ARG A 154 5.03 5.26 -12.76
N SER A 155 5.22 6.16 -11.81
CA SER A 155 4.70 7.51 -11.83
C SER A 155 5.92 8.43 -11.86
N ILE A 156 6.23 9.04 -13.00
CA ILE A 156 7.42 9.89 -13.14
C ILE A 156 7.29 10.82 -14.35
N ASP A 157 7.90 12.00 -14.29
CA ASP A 157 7.89 12.97 -15.38
C ASP A 157 9.29 13.30 -15.93
N SER A 158 9.33 14.02 -17.07
CA SER A 158 10.55 14.50 -17.71
C SER A 158 11.36 15.50 -16.87
N GLY A 159 10.79 16.01 -15.77
CA GLY A 159 11.49 16.80 -14.76
C GLY A 159 12.40 15.95 -13.87
N SER A 160 12.07 14.66 -13.70
CA SER A 160 12.75 13.74 -12.79
C SER A 160 13.67 12.72 -13.47
N LEU A 161 13.63 12.61 -14.80
CA LEU A 161 14.47 11.69 -15.56
C LEU A 161 15.00 12.28 -16.87
N LYS A 162 15.99 11.61 -17.46
CA LYS A 162 16.49 11.86 -18.82
C LYS A 162 16.20 10.62 -19.69
N GLY A 163 15.71 10.83 -20.90
CA GLY A 163 15.49 9.75 -21.88
C GLY A 163 14.08 9.64 -22.44
N PHE A 164 13.11 10.42 -21.94
CA PHE A 164 11.79 10.48 -22.58
C PHE A 164 11.87 11.07 -24.00
N PRO A 165 11.02 10.56 -24.92
CA PRO A 165 10.91 11.13 -26.25
C PRO A 165 10.42 12.58 -26.19
N MET A 166 10.82 13.36 -27.19
CA MET A 166 10.37 14.75 -27.36
C MET A 166 9.33 14.87 -28.49
N ASP A 167 9.27 13.87 -29.37
CA ASP A 167 8.32 13.79 -30.46
C ASP A 167 6.96 13.27 -29.97
N VAL A 168 5.87 13.91 -30.41
CA VAL A 168 4.51 13.62 -29.92
C VAL A 168 4.07 12.21 -30.29
N HIS A 169 4.41 11.72 -31.48
CA HIS A 169 4.05 10.37 -31.90
C HIS A 169 4.79 9.33 -31.06
N ALA A 170 6.09 9.53 -30.81
CA ALA A 170 6.86 8.64 -29.93
C ALA A 170 6.39 8.66 -28.47
N ILE A 171 5.86 9.79 -27.99
CA ILE A 171 5.23 9.92 -26.66
C ILE A 171 3.96 9.06 -26.59
N GLU A 172 3.07 9.19 -27.59
CA GLU A 172 1.82 8.44 -27.67
C GLU A 172 2.05 6.94 -27.84
N GLU A 173 3.00 6.52 -28.68
CA GLU A 173 3.39 5.12 -28.86
C GLU A 173 3.88 4.44 -27.57
N GLN A 174 4.46 5.21 -26.65
CA GLN A 174 4.91 4.73 -25.34
C GLN A 174 3.84 4.89 -24.24
N ASN A 175 2.60 5.28 -24.59
CA ASN A 175 1.51 5.57 -23.66
C ASN A 175 1.86 6.65 -22.61
N LEU A 176 2.76 7.58 -22.96
CA LEU A 176 3.09 8.73 -22.13
C LEU A 176 2.09 9.86 -22.38
N VAL A 177 1.90 10.74 -21.40
CA VAL A 177 1.00 11.89 -21.52
C VAL A 177 1.74 13.20 -21.39
N CYS A 178 1.32 14.21 -22.14
CA CYS A 178 1.87 15.57 -22.05
C CYS A 178 0.94 16.46 -21.22
N ALA A 179 1.46 17.04 -20.14
CA ALA A 179 0.74 18.07 -19.38
C ALA A 179 1.73 19.10 -18.84
N ASN A 180 1.36 20.39 -18.84
CA ASN A 180 2.18 21.48 -18.32
C ASN A 180 3.64 21.49 -18.81
N LYS A 181 3.86 21.16 -20.10
CA LYS A 181 5.19 21.04 -20.76
C LYS A 181 6.07 19.91 -20.20
N LEU A 182 5.50 18.99 -19.44
CA LEU A 182 6.16 17.77 -18.98
C LEU A 182 5.61 16.57 -19.77
N VAL A 183 6.51 15.63 -20.04
CA VAL A 183 6.14 14.28 -20.51
C VAL A 183 6.04 13.42 -19.25
N ILE A 184 4.91 12.73 -19.09
CA ILE A 184 4.52 12.07 -17.84
C ILE A 184 4.23 10.61 -18.13
N ASP A 185 4.87 9.73 -17.36
CA ASP A 185 4.55 8.33 -17.22
C ASP A 185 3.63 8.18 -16.00
N ARG A 186 2.42 7.67 -16.24
CA ARG A 186 1.40 7.34 -15.23
C ARG A 186 0.98 5.87 -15.33
N SER A 187 1.91 5.02 -15.77
CA SER A 187 1.67 3.60 -16.03
C SER A 187 1.24 2.83 -14.78
N ILE A 188 1.58 3.30 -13.56
CA ILE A 188 1.04 2.71 -12.31
C ILE A 188 -0.49 2.84 -12.25
N GLN A 189 -1.03 4.04 -12.44
CA GLN A 189 -2.49 4.22 -12.44
C GLN A 189 -3.14 3.35 -13.53
N MET A 190 -2.55 3.31 -14.73
CA MET A 190 -3.06 2.49 -15.82
C MET A 190 -3.05 0.99 -15.48
N ALA A 191 -2.00 0.50 -14.82
CA ALA A 191 -1.89 -0.88 -14.38
C ALA A 191 -2.95 -1.23 -13.34
N TYR A 192 -3.20 -0.36 -12.35
CA TYR A 192 -4.29 -0.53 -11.40
C TYR A 192 -5.65 -0.63 -12.10
N VAL A 193 -5.96 0.34 -12.98
CA VAL A 193 -7.22 0.38 -13.73
C VAL A 193 -7.40 -0.89 -14.58
N GLN A 194 -6.37 -1.30 -15.30
CA GLN A 194 -6.43 -2.50 -16.14
C GLN A 194 -6.65 -3.78 -15.32
N ALA A 195 -5.96 -3.91 -14.18
CA ALA A 195 -6.12 -5.06 -13.29
C ALA A 195 -7.53 -5.11 -12.68
N ILE A 196 -8.06 -3.97 -12.21
CA ILE A 196 -9.43 -3.86 -11.68
C ILE A 196 -10.45 -4.24 -12.75
N ARG A 197 -10.32 -3.69 -13.96
CA ARG A 197 -11.24 -3.97 -15.07
C ARG A 197 -11.20 -5.45 -15.49
N SER A 198 -10.06 -6.11 -15.36
CA SER A 198 -9.89 -7.52 -15.69
C SER A 198 -10.41 -8.47 -14.61
N ALA A 199 -10.55 -8.02 -13.37
CA ALA A 199 -10.96 -8.82 -12.23
C ALA A 199 -12.32 -9.49 -12.44
N GLN A 200 -12.41 -10.77 -12.03
CA GLN A 200 -13.58 -11.63 -12.20
C GLN A 200 -14.18 -12.12 -10.89
N HIS A 201 -13.38 -12.35 -9.86
CA HIS A 201 -13.76 -13.02 -8.61
C HIS A 201 -13.62 -12.07 -7.42
N PHE A 202 -12.42 -11.56 -7.16
CA PHE A 202 -12.20 -10.68 -6.02
C PHE A 202 -10.96 -9.80 -6.19
N ILE A 203 -10.92 -8.74 -5.39
CA ILE A 203 -9.75 -7.86 -5.27
C ILE A 203 -9.40 -7.71 -3.79
N TYR A 204 -8.14 -7.89 -3.45
CA TYR A 204 -7.59 -7.62 -2.12
C TYR A 204 -6.54 -6.51 -2.22
N ILE A 205 -6.70 -5.44 -1.47
CA ILE A 205 -5.82 -4.26 -1.48
C ILE A 205 -5.32 -4.01 -0.07
N GLU A 206 -4.03 -3.75 0.06
CA GLU A 206 -3.46 -3.11 1.24
C GLU A 206 -2.79 -1.81 0.82
N ASN A 207 -3.21 -0.69 1.40
CA ASN A 207 -2.66 0.61 1.02
C ASN A 207 -2.59 1.60 2.19
N GLN A 208 -1.52 2.40 2.24
CA GLN A 208 -1.38 3.46 3.24
C GLN A 208 -2.44 4.57 3.11
N TYR A 209 -2.89 4.85 1.88
CA TYR A 209 -3.93 5.84 1.60
C TYR A 209 -4.96 5.24 0.67
N PHE A 210 -6.20 5.72 0.79
CA PHE A 210 -7.28 5.33 -0.12
C PHE A 210 -8.17 6.54 -0.43
N ILE A 211 -7.69 7.39 -1.34
CA ILE A 211 -8.30 8.66 -1.73
C ILE A 211 -8.27 8.78 -3.25
N GLY A 212 -9.40 9.15 -3.84
CA GLY A 212 -9.40 9.41 -5.28
C GLY A 212 -10.78 9.55 -5.87
N SER A 213 -10.78 9.78 -7.18
CA SER A 213 -11.96 10.01 -8.00
C SER A 213 -12.81 11.17 -7.46
N SER A 214 -12.18 12.28 -7.08
CA SER A 214 -12.87 13.40 -6.43
C SER A 214 -14.00 13.97 -7.28
N PHE A 215 -13.88 13.94 -8.60
CA PHE A 215 -14.94 14.34 -9.53
C PHE A 215 -16.28 13.62 -9.29
N ALA A 216 -16.27 12.43 -8.67
CA ALA A 216 -17.45 11.64 -8.32
C ALA A 216 -17.88 11.79 -6.84
N TRP A 217 -17.16 12.55 -6.02
CA TRP A 217 -17.54 12.78 -4.63
C TRP A 217 -18.86 13.57 -4.51
N PRO A 218 -19.63 13.39 -3.43
CA PRO A 218 -20.86 14.13 -3.21
C PRO A 218 -20.64 15.65 -3.06
N SER A 219 -19.44 16.05 -2.62
CA SER A 219 -18.99 17.44 -2.49
C SER A 219 -17.50 17.51 -2.80
N TYR A 220 -16.97 18.73 -2.99
CA TYR A 220 -15.54 18.94 -3.29
C TYR A 220 -15.05 18.23 -4.57
N LYS A 221 -15.87 18.26 -5.63
CA LYS A 221 -15.59 17.55 -6.89
C LYS A 221 -14.29 17.98 -7.58
N ASP A 222 -13.98 19.27 -7.50
CA ASP A 222 -12.77 19.87 -8.06
C ASP A 222 -11.60 19.88 -7.06
N SER A 223 -11.48 18.85 -6.22
CA SER A 223 -10.34 18.74 -5.28
C SER A 223 -9.04 18.34 -5.97
N GLY A 224 -9.12 17.87 -7.21
CA GLY A 224 -7.98 17.45 -8.01
C GLY A 224 -7.37 16.14 -7.51
N ALA A 225 -8.19 15.22 -6.97
CA ALA A 225 -7.82 13.83 -6.70
C ALA A 225 -8.43 12.94 -7.80
N ASP A 226 -7.98 13.13 -9.03
CA ASP A 226 -8.63 12.64 -10.25
C ASP A 226 -8.26 11.20 -10.63
N ASN A 227 -7.44 10.51 -9.83
CA ASN A 227 -7.11 9.11 -10.04
C ASN A 227 -8.36 8.23 -10.05
N LEU A 228 -8.34 7.21 -10.90
CA LEU A 228 -9.52 6.41 -11.24
C LEU A 228 -9.71 5.18 -10.35
N ILE A 229 -8.81 4.91 -9.41
CA ILE A 229 -8.77 3.62 -8.70
C ILE A 229 -10.07 3.39 -7.90
N PRO A 230 -10.53 4.33 -7.05
CA PRO A 230 -11.78 4.12 -6.30
C PRO A 230 -13.02 3.98 -7.18
N ILE A 231 -13.19 4.80 -8.21
CA ILE A 231 -14.37 4.72 -9.09
C ILE A 231 -14.39 3.42 -9.91
N GLU A 232 -13.24 2.95 -10.39
CA GLU A 232 -13.16 1.69 -11.16
C GLU A 232 -13.52 0.48 -10.29
N LEU A 233 -13.13 0.48 -9.01
CA LEU A 233 -13.55 -0.56 -8.06
C LEU A 233 -15.06 -0.56 -7.84
N ALA A 234 -15.65 0.61 -7.57
CA ALA A 234 -17.09 0.73 -7.37
C ALA A 234 -17.89 0.31 -8.61
N LEU A 235 -17.45 0.74 -9.80
CA LEU A 235 -18.08 0.37 -11.07
C LEU A 235 -17.89 -1.12 -11.40
N LYS A 236 -16.74 -1.71 -11.06
CA LYS A 236 -16.52 -3.16 -11.18
C LYS A 236 -17.51 -3.93 -10.31
N ILE A 237 -17.65 -3.57 -9.03
CA ILE A 237 -18.63 -4.18 -8.14
C ILE A 237 -20.04 -4.03 -8.70
N ALA A 238 -20.43 -2.81 -9.08
CA ALA A 238 -21.76 -2.56 -9.66
C ALA A 238 -22.02 -3.41 -10.93
N SER A 239 -21.01 -3.55 -11.81
CA SER A 239 -21.14 -4.41 -12.99
C SER A 239 -21.37 -5.88 -12.66
N LYS A 240 -20.75 -6.39 -11.58
CA LYS A 240 -20.90 -7.77 -11.11
C LYS A 240 -22.25 -7.99 -10.45
N ILE A 241 -22.71 -7.04 -9.64
CA ILE A 241 -24.07 -7.03 -9.07
C ILE A 241 -25.13 -7.08 -10.18
N ARG A 242 -25.02 -6.20 -11.17
CA ARG A 242 -25.94 -6.15 -12.32
C ARG A 242 -26.00 -7.47 -13.09
N SER A 243 -24.83 -8.12 -13.22
CA SER A 243 -24.69 -9.41 -13.89
C SER A 243 -25.06 -10.59 -12.98
N LYS A 244 -25.41 -10.34 -11.72
CA LYS A 244 -25.68 -11.35 -10.67
C LYS A 244 -24.52 -12.33 -10.46
N GLU A 245 -23.30 -11.86 -10.67
CA GLU A 245 -22.07 -12.61 -10.43
C GLU A 245 -21.52 -12.24 -9.04
N ARG A 246 -21.04 -13.22 -8.27
CA ARG A 246 -20.37 -12.93 -7.00
C ARG A 246 -19.06 -12.22 -7.26
N PHE A 247 -18.80 -11.21 -6.44
CA PHE A 247 -17.58 -10.45 -6.44
C PHE A 247 -17.36 -9.84 -5.07
N ALA A 248 -16.11 -9.76 -4.61
CA ALA A 248 -15.79 -9.12 -3.34
C ALA A 248 -14.53 -8.26 -3.45
N VAL A 249 -14.52 -7.14 -2.74
CA VAL A 249 -13.38 -6.24 -2.61
C VAL A 249 -13.07 -6.04 -1.14
N TYR A 250 -11.82 -6.31 -0.77
CA TYR A 250 -11.29 -6.21 0.57
C TYR A 250 -10.18 -5.15 0.57
N ILE A 251 -10.31 -4.12 1.40
CA ILE A 251 -9.36 -3.00 1.46
C ILE A 251 -8.86 -2.87 2.89
N VAL A 252 -7.56 -3.04 3.10
CA VAL A 252 -6.88 -2.83 4.37
C VAL A 252 -6.10 -1.53 4.31
N ILE A 253 -6.42 -0.60 5.19
CA ILE A 253 -5.79 0.72 5.32
C ILE A 253 -5.33 0.95 6.76
N PRO A 254 -4.42 1.89 7.04
CA PRO A 254 -4.07 2.17 8.43
C PRO A 254 -5.28 2.77 9.15
N MET A 255 -5.35 2.59 10.47
CA MET A 255 -6.46 3.15 11.26
C MET A 255 -6.52 4.67 11.10
N TRP A 256 -5.36 5.33 11.06
CA TRP A 256 -5.19 6.69 10.57
C TRP A 256 -3.81 6.83 9.89
N PRO A 257 -3.62 7.81 8.99
CA PRO A 257 -2.31 8.10 8.39
C PRO A 257 -1.23 8.43 9.42
N GLU A 258 0.04 8.12 9.14
CA GLU A 258 1.16 8.31 10.07
C GLU A 258 1.22 9.75 10.62
N GLY A 259 1.45 9.86 11.93
CA GLY A 259 1.43 11.12 12.65
C GLY A 259 0.20 11.28 13.52
N ARG A 260 0.06 12.48 14.09
CA ARG A 260 -0.95 12.77 15.11
C ARG A 260 -2.34 13.01 14.49
N PRO A 261 -3.35 12.19 14.80
CA PRO A 261 -4.66 12.29 14.14
C PRO A 261 -5.50 13.48 14.61
N ASP A 262 -5.11 14.17 15.70
CA ASP A 262 -5.69 15.47 16.08
C ASP A 262 -5.26 16.63 15.18
N LYS A 263 -4.20 16.44 14.37
CA LYS A 263 -3.63 17.51 13.53
C LYS A 263 -4.36 17.66 12.21
N ALA A 264 -4.45 18.91 11.76
CA ALA A 264 -5.20 19.30 10.57
C ALA A 264 -4.85 18.51 9.29
N PRO A 265 -3.58 18.25 8.92
CA PRO A 265 -3.28 17.47 7.72
C PRO A 265 -3.88 16.05 7.75
N ILE A 266 -3.79 15.37 8.90
CA ILE A 266 -4.32 14.02 9.05
C ILE A 266 -5.86 14.04 9.04
N ARG A 267 -6.48 15.05 9.66
CA ARG A 267 -7.93 15.26 9.63
C ARG A 267 -8.46 15.52 8.22
N ASP A 268 -7.72 16.24 7.39
CA ASP A 268 -8.07 16.50 5.99
C ASP A 268 -8.04 15.19 5.18
N ILE A 269 -6.96 14.41 5.33
CA ILE A 269 -6.78 13.12 4.65
C ILE A 269 -7.92 12.15 5.01
N LEU A 270 -8.24 12.03 6.30
CA LEU A 270 -9.36 11.20 6.77
C LEU A 270 -10.71 11.67 6.19
N TYR A 271 -10.89 12.98 6.02
CA TYR A 271 -12.10 13.53 5.40
C TYR A 271 -12.21 13.16 3.92
N TRP A 272 -11.12 13.25 3.16
CA TRP A 272 -11.07 12.83 1.75
C TRP A 272 -11.28 11.33 1.57
N GLN A 273 -10.69 10.52 2.46
CA GLN A 273 -10.93 9.08 2.49
C GLN A 273 -12.41 8.78 2.72
N ARG A 274 -13.05 9.44 3.68
CA ARG A 274 -14.49 9.28 3.93
C ARG A 274 -15.34 9.66 2.71
N LEU A 275 -15.03 10.75 2.01
CA LEU A 275 -15.74 11.13 0.78
C LEU A 275 -15.56 10.09 -0.34
N THR A 276 -14.36 9.50 -0.43
CA THR A 276 -14.06 8.41 -1.36
C THR A 276 -14.90 7.16 -1.03
N MET A 277 -14.90 6.73 0.23
CA MET A 277 -15.74 5.61 0.70
C MET A 277 -17.23 5.88 0.45
N GLN A 278 -17.70 7.09 0.76
CA GLN A 278 -19.08 7.51 0.57
C GLN A 278 -19.51 7.45 -0.90
N MET A 279 -18.63 7.84 -1.83
CA MET A 279 -18.88 7.74 -3.27
C MET A 279 -19.01 6.28 -3.69
N MET A 280 -18.07 5.42 -3.27
CA MET A 280 -18.07 4.01 -3.66
C MET A 280 -19.30 3.27 -3.12
N TYR A 281 -19.60 3.42 -1.83
CA TYR A 281 -20.74 2.72 -1.21
C TYR A 281 -22.08 3.18 -1.77
N LYS A 282 -22.23 4.46 -2.16
CA LYS A 282 -23.44 4.91 -2.85
C LYS A 282 -23.66 4.21 -4.18
N ILE A 283 -22.61 4.12 -5.00
CA ILE A 283 -22.69 3.41 -6.29
C ILE A 283 -23.10 1.94 -6.08
N VAL A 284 -22.50 1.29 -5.08
CA VAL A 284 -22.83 -0.11 -4.75
C VAL A 284 -24.27 -0.25 -4.23
N GLY A 285 -24.68 0.58 -3.27
CA GLY A 285 -26.04 0.55 -2.69
C GLY A 285 -27.12 0.86 -3.72
N GLU A 286 -26.89 1.83 -4.60
CA GLU A 286 -27.79 2.16 -5.72
C GLU A 286 -27.95 0.99 -6.69
N GLU A 287 -26.88 0.26 -7.00
CA GLU A 287 -26.96 -0.90 -7.91
C GLU A 287 -27.64 -2.11 -7.26
N ILE A 288 -27.42 -2.36 -5.95
CA ILE A 288 -28.16 -3.39 -5.19
C ILE A 288 -29.66 -3.13 -5.27
N LYS A 289 -30.05 -1.88 -5.01
CA LYS A 289 -31.44 -1.43 -5.00
C LYS A 289 -32.07 -1.49 -6.39
N SER A 290 -31.36 -1.05 -7.43
CA SER A 290 -31.86 -1.07 -8.82
C SER A 290 -32.03 -2.49 -9.37
N THR A 291 -31.22 -3.44 -8.90
CA THR A 291 -31.29 -4.85 -9.29
C THR A 291 -32.34 -5.65 -8.50
N GLY A 292 -32.89 -5.08 -7.42
CA GLY A 292 -33.90 -5.72 -6.57
C GLY A 292 -33.34 -6.81 -5.66
N LEU A 293 -32.10 -6.63 -5.16
CA LEU A 293 -31.47 -7.55 -4.21
C LEU A 293 -31.75 -7.12 -2.76
N ASP A 294 -33.01 -7.19 -2.33
CA ASP A 294 -33.49 -6.61 -1.06
C ASP A 294 -32.80 -7.13 0.21
N ASN A 295 -32.18 -8.32 0.15
CA ASN A 295 -31.46 -8.94 1.27
C ASN A 295 -29.94 -8.71 1.23
N ALA A 296 -29.42 -8.01 0.22
CA ALA A 296 -27.99 -7.76 0.09
C ALA A 296 -27.61 -6.43 0.74
N HIS A 297 -26.42 -6.40 1.34
CA HIS A 297 -25.84 -5.20 1.93
C HIS A 297 -24.61 -4.73 1.13
N PRO A 298 -24.28 -3.43 1.05
CA PRO A 298 -23.06 -2.98 0.37
C PRO A 298 -21.77 -3.66 0.89
N THR A 299 -21.72 -4.01 2.17
CA THR A 299 -20.60 -4.75 2.79
C THR A 299 -20.55 -6.25 2.44
N ASP A 300 -21.53 -6.77 1.71
CA ASP A 300 -21.42 -8.10 1.09
C ASP A 300 -20.46 -8.10 -0.10
N TYR A 301 -20.06 -6.92 -0.59
CA TYR A 301 -19.24 -6.72 -1.79
C TYR A 301 -18.03 -5.83 -1.58
N LEU A 302 -18.11 -4.78 -0.77
CA LEU A 302 -17.03 -3.81 -0.52
C LEU A 302 -16.77 -3.69 0.97
N ASN A 303 -15.53 -3.98 1.39
CA ASN A 303 -15.17 -3.99 2.80
C ASN A 303 -13.87 -3.25 3.07
N PHE A 304 -13.88 -2.43 4.13
CA PHE A 304 -12.73 -1.69 4.62
C PHE A 304 -12.34 -2.17 6.02
N TYR A 305 -11.05 -2.40 6.21
CA TYR A 305 -10.45 -2.87 7.44
C TYR A 305 -9.24 -2.00 7.80
N CYS A 306 -8.84 -2.05 9.06
CA CYS A 306 -7.53 -1.63 9.51
C CYS A 306 -6.89 -2.73 10.35
N LEU A 307 -5.63 -2.53 10.75
CA LEU A 307 -4.92 -3.48 11.60
C LEU A 307 -4.65 -2.87 12.98
N GLY A 308 -4.69 -3.70 14.00
CA GLY A 308 -4.36 -3.33 15.37
C GLY A 308 -3.84 -4.50 16.17
N ASN A 309 -3.21 -4.20 17.30
CA ASN A 309 -2.74 -5.20 18.23
C ASN A 309 -3.12 -4.81 19.67
N ARG A 310 -3.26 -5.83 20.53
CA ARG A 310 -3.27 -5.67 21.98
C ARG A 310 -2.28 -6.66 22.57
N GLU A 311 -1.39 -6.18 23.44
CA GLU A 311 -0.39 -7.06 24.06
C GLU A 311 -0.50 -7.05 25.58
N ASP A 312 -0.48 -8.25 26.18
CA ASP A 312 -0.43 -8.37 27.63
C ASP A 312 1.00 -8.14 28.13
N TYR A 313 1.16 -7.29 29.15
CA TYR A 313 2.42 -7.10 29.87
C TYR A 313 2.97 -8.39 30.46
N CYS A 314 2.13 -9.39 30.79
CA CYS A 314 2.61 -10.62 31.42
C CYS A 314 3.38 -11.56 30.47
N GLN A 315 3.35 -11.32 29.16
CA GLN A 315 4.07 -12.12 28.15
C GLN A 315 5.42 -11.49 27.72
N THR A 316 5.86 -10.39 28.35
CA THR A 316 7.21 -9.85 28.18
C THR A 316 8.22 -10.78 28.87
N SER A 317 8.72 -11.76 28.10
CA SER A 317 9.94 -12.58 28.27
C SER A 317 10.56 -12.73 29.67
N SER A 318 10.70 -13.99 30.16
CA SER A 318 11.77 -14.64 30.98
C SER A 318 12.60 -13.90 32.05
N ILE A 319 12.35 -12.61 32.31
CA ILE A 319 12.99 -11.77 33.30
C ILE A 319 11.94 -11.57 34.40
N GLY A 320 12.35 -11.78 35.65
CA GLY A 320 11.44 -11.87 36.79
C GLY A 320 10.47 -10.68 36.93
N HIS A 321 9.39 -10.92 37.69
CA HIS A 321 8.28 -9.99 37.96
C HIS A 321 8.70 -8.52 38.25
N GLU A 322 9.85 -8.29 38.87
CA GLU A 322 10.37 -6.94 39.20
C GLU A 322 10.80 -6.13 37.97
N ALA A 323 11.32 -6.75 36.90
CA ALA A 323 11.67 -6.04 35.67
C ALA A 323 10.43 -5.62 34.88
N ASN A 324 9.38 -6.45 34.88
CA ASN A 324 8.09 -6.13 34.25
C ASN A 324 7.39 -4.94 34.93
N LEU A 325 7.52 -4.80 36.25
CA LEU A 325 7.05 -3.62 36.99
C LEU A 325 7.81 -2.34 36.61
N ASN A 326 9.13 -2.42 36.38
CA ASN A 326 9.94 -1.27 35.94
C ASN A 326 9.64 -0.86 34.49
N ILE A 327 9.41 -1.82 33.60
CA ILE A 327 8.91 -1.58 32.24
C ILE A 327 7.53 -0.93 32.34
N TYR A 328 6.58 -1.50 33.08
CA TYR A 328 5.23 -0.95 33.28
C TYR A 328 5.26 0.50 33.80
N ASN A 329 6.12 0.83 34.77
CA ASN A 329 6.30 2.19 35.28
C ASN A 329 6.93 3.15 34.24
N CYS A 330 7.69 2.62 33.29
CA CYS A 330 8.24 3.40 32.18
C CYS A 330 7.11 3.91 31.27
N PHE A 331 6.10 3.07 30.96
CA PHE A 331 5.09 3.33 29.91
C PHE A 331 3.82 4.09 30.35
N GLN A 332 3.75 4.62 31.58
CA GLN A 332 2.50 5.15 32.18
C GLN A 332 1.92 6.44 31.55
N ASP A 333 2.62 7.09 30.63
CA ASP A 333 2.26 8.44 30.20
C ASP A 333 1.30 8.52 28.99
N SER A 334 0.75 7.38 28.52
CA SER A 334 -0.21 7.36 27.41
C SER A 334 -1.42 6.45 27.67
N ALA A 335 -2.61 6.89 27.21
CA ALA A 335 -3.83 6.07 27.26
C ALA A 335 -3.68 4.76 26.48
N SER A 336 -2.90 4.76 25.40
CA SER A 336 -2.60 3.54 24.63
C SER A 336 -1.85 2.49 25.47
N SER A 337 -0.97 2.92 26.38
CA SER A 337 -0.32 2.05 27.37
C SER A 337 -1.31 1.52 28.40
N GLU A 338 -2.21 2.36 28.91
CA GLU A 338 -3.25 1.93 29.86
C GLU A 338 -4.11 0.80 29.27
N PHE A 339 -4.60 0.98 28.05
CA PHE A 339 -5.45 -0.01 27.37
C PHE A 339 -4.68 -1.08 26.60
N ARG A 340 -3.33 -1.04 26.65
CA ARG A 340 -2.42 -2.02 26.03
C ARG A 340 -2.68 -2.24 24.54
N ARG A 341 -2.94 -1.18 23.79
CA ARG A 341 -3.39 -1.28 22.40
C ARG A 341 -2.77 -0.21 21.52
N PHE A 342 -2.54 -0.56 20.26
CA PHE A 342 -2.22 0.40 19.22
C PHE A 342 -2.53 -0.15 17.84
N MET A 343 -2.66 0.73 16.84
CA MET A 343 -2.78 0.28 15.45
C MET A 343 -1.48 -0.39 14.99
N VAL A 344 -1.61 -1.40 14.15
CA VAL A 344 -0.51 -1.87 13.30
C VAL A 344 -0.55 -1.00 12.05
N TYR A 345 0.52 -0.27 11.77
CA TYR A 345 0.52 0.71 10.69
C TYR A 345 0.65 0.02 9.34
N VAL A 346 -0.40 0.09 8.54
CA VAL A 346 -0.42 -0.42 7.16
C VAL A 346 0.29 0.60 6.28
N HIS A 347 1.57 0.34 6.00
CA HIS A 347 2.36 1.08 5.03
C HIS A 347 2.41 0.39 3.67
N SER A 348 1.83 -0.80 3.53
CA SER A 348 1.69 -1.51 2.26
C SER A 348 1.23 -0.62 1.09
N LYS A 349 1.65 -0.99 -0.13
CA LYS A 349 1.07 -0.48 -1.38
C LYS A 349 0.94 -1.63 -2.39
N GLY A 350 -0.06 -2.47 -2.19
CA GLY A 350 -0.26 -3.67 -2.99
C GLY A 350 -1.71 -3.96 -3.33
N MET A 351 -1.91 -4.72 -4.41
CA MET A 351 -3.19 -5.24 -4.86
C MET A 351 -3.01 -6.65 -5.41
N ILE A 352 -3.86 -7.57 -4.96
CA ILE A 352 -3.99 -8.94 -5.47
C ILE A 352 -5.34 -9.05 -6.17
N VAL A 353 -5.34 -9.64 -7.37
CA VAL A 353 -6.53 -9.83 -8.19
C VAL A 353 -6.68 -11.30 -8.52
N ASP A 354 -7.83 -11.85 -8.13
CA ASP A 354 -8.27 -13.22 -8.42
C ASP A 354 -7.22 -14.30 -8.09
N ASP A 355 -6.35 -14.06 -7.10
CA ASP A 355 -5.21 -14.93 -6.74
C ASP A 355 -4.27 -15.30 -7.91
N ALA A 356 -4.35 -14.57 -9.02
CA ALA A 356 -3.58 -14.82 -10.25
C ALA A 356 -2.56 -13.71 -10.54
N TYR A 357 -2.88 -12.48 -10.14
CA TYR A 357 -2.07 -11.29 -10.43
C TYR A 357 -1.80 -10.50 -9.15
N VAL A 358 -0.58 -10.00 -9.02
CA VAL A 358 -0.16 -9.11 -7.94
C VAL A 358 0.45 -7.84 -8.52
N LEU A 359 0.11 -6.69 -7.93
CA LEU A 359 0.71 -5.39 -8.17
C LEU A 359 1.25 -4.87 -6.84
N LEU A 360 2.52 -4.51 -6.78
CA LEU A 360 3.20 -4.09 -5.55
C LEU A 360 4.24 -3.02 -5.85
N GLY A 361 4.35 -1.99 -5.03
CA GLY A 361 5.33 -0.93 -5.23
C GLY A 361 5.38 0.09 -4.11
N SER A 362 5.70 1.33 -4.48
CA SER A 362 5.76 2.48 -3.57
C SER A 362 4.52 3.38 -3.62
N ALA A 363 3.67 3.21 -4.64
CA ALA A 363 2.58 4.13 -4.97
C ALA A 363 1.33 3.92 -4.10
N ASN A 364 0.96 4.95 -3.34
CA ASN A 364 -0.26 4.99 -2.58
C ASN A 364 -1.49 5.19 -3.48
N ILE A 365 -2.69 4.77 -3.03
CA ILE A 365 -3.95 5.14 -3.71
C ILE A 365 -4.34 6.55 -3.24
N ASN A 366 -3.66 7.53 -3.83
CA ASN A 366 -3.91 8.96 -3.71
C ASN A 366 -3.39 9.66 -4.97
N GLU A 367 -3.69 10.94 -5.13
CA GLU A 367 -3.28 11.66 -6.33
C GLU A 367 -1.78 11.92 -6.37
N ARG A 368 -1.17 12.15 -5.19
CA ARG A 368 0.28 12.32 -5.05
C ARG A 368 1.08 11.19 -5.72
N SER A 369 0.64 9.94 -5.60
CA SER A 369 1.32 8.79 -6.20
C SER A 369 0.80 8.43 -7.60
N MET A 370 -0.47 8.68 -7.92
CA MET A 370 -1.11 8.21 -9.17
C MET A 370 -0.98 9.19 -10.35
N ALA A 371 -0.78 10.48 -10.10
CA ALA A 371 -0.78 11.50 -11.14
C ALA A 371 0.39 11.42 -12.14
N GLY A 372 1.51 10.78 -11.77
CA GLY A 372 2.73 10.73 -12.59
C GLY A 372 3.62 11.98 -12.49
N SER A 373 3.02 13.17 -12.34
CA SER A 373 3.72 14.46 -12.26
C SER A 373 3.83 15.04 -10.85
N ARG A 374 3.56 14.23 -9.82
CA ARG A 374 3.63 14.62 -8.40
C ARG A 374 4.83 13.90 -7.75
N ASP A 375 4.60 12.96 -6.83
CA ASP A 375 5.70 12.16 -6.30
C ASP A 375 6.15 11.13 -7.34
N THR A 376 7.46 10.85 -7.39
CA THR A 376 7.94 9.79 -8.26
C THR A 376 7.78 8.43 -7.59
N GLU A 377 7.13 7.49 -8.26
CA GLU A 377 6.83 6.15 -7.74
C GLU A 377 7.30 5.05 -8.69
N ILE A 378 7.40 3.83 -8.18
CA ILE A 378 7.71 2.62 -8.95
C ILE A 378 6.92 1.44 -8.41
N ALA A 379 6.43 0.59 -9.29
CA ALA A 379 5.73 -0.64 -8.95
C ALA A 379 6.09 -1.75 -9.93
N MET A 380 5.89 -2.99 -9.50
CA MET A 380 5.88 -4.15 -10.38
C MET A 380 4.47 -4.75 -10.40
N GLY A 381 4.06 -5.27 -11.54
CA GLY A 381 2.92 -6.18 -11.63
C GLY A 381 3.35 -7.50 -12.24
N ALA A 382 2.83 -8.61 -11.72
CA ALA A 382 3.23 -9.93 -12.16
C ALA A 382 2.14 -10.99 -11.99
N TYR A 383 2.28 -12.03 -12.79
CA TYR A 383 1.51 -13.27 -12.68
C TYR A 383 2.39 -14.47 -13.07
N GLN A 384 1.96 -15.65 -12.65
CA GLN A 384 2.56 -16.91 -13.07
C GLN A 384 1.74 -17.49 -14.23
N PRO A 385 2.28 -17.60 -15.46
CA PRO A 385 1.50 -18.05 -16.63
C PRO A 385 0.90 -19.47 -16.49
N HIS A 386 1.52 -20.33 -15.67
CA HIS A 386 1.01 -21.68 -15.36
C HIS A 386 -0.06 -21.72 -14.25
N HIS A 387 -0.26 -20.62 -13.52
CA HIS A 387 -1.20 -20.49 -12.41
C HIS A 387 -2.18 -19.35 -12.69
N THR A 388 -2.93 -19.49 -13.79
CA THR A 388 -4.02 -18.59 -14.16
C THR A 388 -5.33 -19.36 -14.25
N TRP A 389 -6.47 -18.69 -14.02
CA TRP A 389 -7.80 -19.29 -14.13
C TRP A 389 -8.03 -20.03 -15.47
N PRO A 390 -7.70 -19.45 -16.65
CA PRO A 390 -7.90 -20.17 -17.92
C PRO A 390 -7.01 -21.40 -18.06
N LYS A 391 -5.77 -21.35 -17.55
CA LYS A 391 -4.81 -22.46 -17.67
C LYS A 391 -5.12 -23.61 -16.70
N LYS A 392 -5.51 -23.29 -15.47
CA LYS A 392 -5.89 -24.26 -14.44
C LYS A 392 -7.32 -24.78 -14.61
N LYS A 393 -8.18 -24.06 -15.33
CA LYS A 393 -9.63 -24.31 -15.43
C LYS A 393 -10.30 -24.35 -14.05
N GLY A 394 -9.83 -23.49 -13.15
CA GLY A 394 -10.23 -23.43 -11.75
C GLY A 394 -9.31 -22.48 -10.96
N HIS A 395 -9.51 -22.42 -9.65
CA HIS A 395 -8.83 -21.49 -8.78
C HIS A 395 -7.30 -21.64 -8.85
N PRO A 396 -6.53 -20.57 -9.12
CA PRO A 396 -5.10 -20.64 -9.33
C PRO A 396 -4.35 -20.75 -7.99
N HIS A 397 -3.97 -21.96 -7.60
CA HIS A 397 -3.11 -22.19 -6.42
C HIS A 397 -1.62 -22.00 -6.77
N GLY A 398 -1.25 -20.77 -7.13
CA GLY A 398 0.13 -20.34 -7.31
C GLY A 398 0.72 -19.68 -6.06
N GLN A 399 1.88 -19.06 -6.23
CA GLN A 399 2.53 -18.24 -5.21
C GLN A 399 1.71 -17.01 -4.84
N VAL A 400 0.94 -16.43 -5.76
CA VAL A 400 0.04 -15.29 -5.46
C VAL A 400 -1.05 -15.71 -4.45
N TYR A 401 -1.71 -16.85 -4.69
CA TYR A 401 -2.63 -17.48 -3.73
C TYR A 401 -1.95 -17.77 -2.38
N GLY A 402 -0.75 -18.36 -2.41
CA GLY A 402 0.01 -18.65 -1.18
C GLY A 402 0.33 -17.38 -0.38
N TYR A 403 0.75 -16.32 -1.06
CA TYR A 403 1.06 -15.03 -0.47
C TYR A 403 -0.19 -14.38 0.14
N ARG A 404 -1.32 -14.37 -0.57
CA ARG A 404 -2.60 -13.86 -0.05
C ARG A 404 -3.06 -14.62 1.18
N ASN A 405 -2.98 -15.95 1.18
CA ASN A 405 -3.31 -16.77 2.36
C ASN A 405 -2.36 -16.52 3.53
N SER A 406 -1.07 -16.26 3.28
CA SER A 406 -0.11 -15.89 4.33
C SER A 406 -0.49 -14.58 5.00
N LEU A 407 -0.82 -13.54 4.21
CA LEU A 407 -1.30 -12.26 4.73
C LEU A 407 -2.61 -12.43 5.52
N TRP A 408 -3.54 -13.24 5.03
CA TRP A 408 -4.78 -13.51 5.74
C TRP A 408 -4.56 -14.30 7.04
N ALA A 409 -3.63 -15.25 7.06
CA ALA A 409 -3.28 -15.99 8.27
C ALA A 409 -2.66 -15.06 9.33
N GLU A 410 -1.83 -14.09 8.91
CA GLU A 410 -1.30 -13.02 9.76
C GLU A 410 -2.43 -12.13 10.31
N HIS A 411 -3.26 -11.58 9.42
CA HIS A 411 -4.30 -10.62 9.81
C HIS A 411 -5.45 -11.25 10.59
N ILE A 412 -5.84 -12.49 10.28
CA ILE A 412 -6.99 -13.17 10.89
C ILE A 412 -6.55 -14.09 12.04
N GLY A 413 -5.26 -14.43 12.11
CA GLY A 413 -4.67 -15.29 13.14
C GLY A 413 -4.89 -16.80 12.94
N ARG A 414 -5.50 -17.21 11.82
CA ARG A 414 -5.74 -18.61 11.45
C ARG A 414 -6.05 -18.73 9.95
N THR A 415 -6.05 -19.97 9.46
CA THR A 415 -6.51 -20.35 8.11
C THR A 415 -7.90 -20.97 8.19
N GLU A 416 -8.73 -20.76 7.18
CA GLU A 416 -10.09 -21.30 7.09
C GLU A 416 -10.40 -21.77 5.67
N ASP A 417 -11.28 -22.77 5.54
CA ASP A 417 -11.63 -23.34 4.24
C ASP A 417 -12.32 -22.33 3.32
N CYS A 418 -13.10 -21.39 3.88
CA CYS A 418 -13.78 -20.35 3.10
C CYS A 418 -12.81 -19.38 2.42
N PHE A 419 -11.53 -19.33 2.83
CA PHE A 419 -10.51 -18.51 2.19
C PHE A 419 -10.10 -19.04 0.82
N ASN A 420 -10.51 -20.26 0.45
CA ASN A 420 -10.31 -20.79 -0.89
C ASN A 420 -11.20 -20.09 -1.93
N ASP A 421 -12.30 -19.46 -1.51
CA ASP A 421 -13.25 -18.77 -2.38
C ASP A 421 -13.52 -17.35 -1.84
N PRO A 422 -12.58 -16.40 -1.98
CA PRO A 422 -12.70 -15.08 -1.37
C PRO A 422 -13.89 -14.25 -1.89
N GLU A 423 -14.46 -14.55 -3.05
CA GLU A 423 -15.66 -13.90 -3.57
C GLU A 423 -16.96 -14.35 -2.88
N SER A 424 -16.90 -15.49 -2.17
CA SER A 424 -18.08 -16.12 -1.57
C SER A 424 -18.65 -15.25 -0.45
N LEU A 425 -19.98 -15.25 -0.31
CA LEU A 425 -20.64 -14.53 0.78
C LEU A 425 -20.25 -15.10 2.15
N GLU A 426 -19.98 -16.40 2.22
CA GLU A 426 -19.50 -17.08 3.42
C GLU A 426 -18.15 -16.51 3.88
N CYS A 427 -17.19 -16.42 2.95
CA CYS A 427 -15.87 -15.83 3.23
C CYS A 427 -16.00 -14.38 3.70
N VAL A 428 -16.73 -13.53 2.96
CA VAL A 428 -16.95 -12.13 3.32
C VAL A 428 -17.54 -12.00 4.73
N LYS A 429 -18.58 -12.78 5.05
CA LYS A 429 -19.23 -12.76 6.37
C LYS A 429 -18.30 -13.23 7.47
N PHE A 430 -17.48 -14.26 7.21
CA PHE A 430 -16.51 -14.74 8.17
C PHE A 430 -15.46 -13.66 8.51
N VAL A 431 -14.85 -13.06 7.47
CA VAL A 431 -13.84 -12.00 7.66
C VAL A 431 -14.44 -10.81 8.39
N ASN A 432 -15.65 -10.39 8.02
CA ASN A 432 -16.37 -9.32 8.69
C ASN A 432 -16.68 -9.64 10.15
N ALA A 433 -17.12 -10.86 10.46
CA ALA A 433 -17.40 -11.27 11.83
C ALA A 433 -16.16 -11.23 12.73
N VAL A 434 -15.00 -11.70 12.23
CA VAL A 434 -13.73 -11.61 12.98
C VAL A 434 -13.31 -10.16 13.17
N ALA A 435 -13.39 -9.34 12.11
CA ALA A 435 -13.01 -7.93 12.17
C ALA A 435 -13.90 -7.12 13.14
N GLU A 436 -15.20 -7.42 13.20
CA GLU A 436 -16.15 -6.80 14.12
C GLU A 436 -15.94 -7.24 15.57
N ASP A 437 -15.71 -8.54 15.80
CA ASP A 437 -15.40 -9.06 17.11
C ASP A 437 -14.08 -8.49 17.64
N ASN A 438 -13.03 -8.47 16.80
CA ASN A 438 -11.77 -7.85 17.16
C ASN A 438 -11.91 -6.35 17.42
N TRP A 439 -12.75 -5.60 16.69
CA TRP A 439 -13.00 -4.19 17.00
C TRP A 439 -13.61 -4.02 18.41
N LYS A 440 -14.59 -4.85 18.77
CA LYS A 440 -15.18 -4.83 20.12
C LYS A 440 -14.12 -5.13 21.18
N ARG A 441 -13.33 -6.18 20.98
CA ARG A 441 -12.20 -6.54 21.87
C ARG A 441 -11.14 -5.45 21.90
N TYR A 442 -10.88 -4.76 20.79
CA TYR A 442 -9.92 -3.67 20.71
C TYR A 442 -10.36 -2.47 21.55
N MET A 443 -11.67 -2.18 21.54
CA MET A 443 -12.27 -1.05 22.25
C MET A 443 -12.53 -1.31 23.74
N ASP A 444 -12.58 -2.57 24.19
CA ASP A 444 -12.89 -2.95 25.56
C ASP A 444 -11.87 -2.40 26.59
N ASP A 445 -12.39 -1.87 27.70
CA ASP A 445 -11.59 -1.36 28.82
C ASP A 445 -10.78 -2.49 29.48
N GLN A 446 -11.35 -3.70 29.55
CA GLN A 446 -10.64 -4.90 29.96
C GLN A 446 -9.79 -5.41 28.80
N PHE A 447 -8.64 -5.98 29.14
CA PHE A 447 -7.80 -6.62 28.14
C PHE A 447 -8.41 -7.94 27.70
N ILE A 448 -8.73 -8.01 26.42
CA ILE A 448 -9.18 -9.22 25.75
C ILE A 448 -8.25 -9.43 24.54
N PRO A 449 -7.60 -10.61 24.40
CA PRO A 449 -6.72 -10.86 23.27
C PRO A 449 -7.51 -10.85 21.96
N LEU A 450 -6.91 -10.25 20.93
CA LEU A 450 -7.45 -10.24 19.58
C LEU A 450 -7.22 -11.61 18.90
N GLN A 451 -8.05 -11.92 17.90
CA GLN A 451 -7.79 -13.01 16.97
C GLN A 451 -7.06 -12.44 15.74
N GLY A 452 -5.73 -12.56 15.70
CA GLY A 452 -4.92 -11.88 14.69
C GLY A 452 -4.92 -10.35 14.91
N HIS A 453 -4.94 -9.61 13.81
CA HIS A 453 -4.77 -8.15 13.78
C HIS A 453 -5.88 -7.38 13.06
N ILE A 454 -6.74 -8.07 12.29
CA ILE A 454 -7.76 -7.42 11.47
C ILE A 454 -8.85 -6.78 12.33
N LEU A 455 -9.15 -5.52 12.05
CA LEU A 455 -10.19 -4.73 12.69
C LEU A 455 -11.16 -4.22 11.63
N LYS A 456 -12.44 -4.14 11.97
CA LYS A 456 -13.41 -3.38 11.16
C LYS A 456 -12.93 -1.93 11.12
N TYR A 457 -12.83 -1.33 9.93
CA TYR A 457 -12.60 0.11 9.88
C TYR A 457 -13.79 0.82 10.56
N PRO A 458 -13.59 1.81 11.45
CA PRO A 458 -14.62 2.30 12.39
C PRO A 458 -15.70 3.19 11.76
N VAL A 459 -16.29 2.73 10.66
CA VAL A 459 -17.42 3.34 9.97
C VAL A 459 -18.61 2.40 9.94
N GLU A 460 -19.78 3.00 9.92
CA GLU A 460 -21.06 2.36 9.66
C GLU A 460 -21.49 2.70 8.23
N VAL A 461 -22.03 1.70 7.53
CA VAL A 461 -22.56 1.82 6.18
C VAL A 461 -24.00 1.32 6.21
N ASP A 462 -24.94 2.14 5.74
CA ASP A 462 -26.34 1.72 5.61
C ASP A 462 -26.64 1.10 4.23
N VAL A 463 -27.86 0.60 4.07
CA VAL A 463 -28.34 -0.05 2.83
C VAL A 463 -28.34 0.87 1.61
N ASP A 464 -28.46 2.19 1.80
CA ASP A 464 -28.38 3.18 0.72
C ASP A 464 -26.93 3.63 0.45
N GLY A 465 -25.95 3.05 1.14
CA GLY A 465 -24.53 3.34 0.98
C GLY A 465 -24.05 4.62 1.67
N ASN A 466 -24.79 5.17 2.63
CA ASN A 466 -24.32 6.31 3.43
C ASN A 466 -23.28 5.85 4.44
N VAL A 467 -22.20 6.62 4.56
CA VAL A 467 -21.05 6.32 5.44
C VAL A 467 -21.01 7.31 6.59
N LYS A 468 -21.03 6.79 7.81
CA LYS A 468 -20.91 7.56 9.06
C LYS A 468 -19.85 6.93 9.96
N SER A 469 -19.35 7.66 10.95
CA SER A 469 -18.56 7.04 12.01
C SER A 469 -19.43 6.01 12.73
N LEU A 470 -18.82 4.92 13.19
CA LEU A 470 -19.51 3.93 14.01
C LEU A 470 -19.99 4.59 15.32
N ALA A 471 -21.27 4.41 15.67
CA ALA A 471 -21.88 5.07 16.81
C ALA A 471 -21.12 4.79 18.13
N GLY A 472 -20.77 5.84 18.87
CA GLY A 472 -19.97 5.77 20.10
C GLY A 472 -18.45 5.68 19.86
N TYR A 473 -18.02 5.64 18.60
CA TYR A 473 -16.62 5.56 18.18
C TYR A 473 -16.27 6.67 17.18
N GLU A 474 -16.78 7.88 17.41
CA GLU A 474 -16.56 9.04 16.53
C GLU A 474 -15.10 9.53 16.55
N LYS A 475 -14.35 9.13 17.59
CA LYS A 475 -12.91 9.36 17.72
C LYS A 475 -12.15 8.03 17.76
N PHE A 476 -10.92 8.05 17.25
CA PHE A 476 -9.99 6.95 17.43
C PHE A 476 -9.63 6.78 18.91
N PRO A 477 -9.47 5.53 19.37
CA PRO A 477 -9.10 5.27 20.76
C PRO A 477 -7.75 5.90 21.08
N ASP A 478 -7.68 6.53 22.25
CA ASP A 478 -6.44 6.96 22.91
C ASP A 478 -5.68 8.14 22.26
N VAL A 479 -6.09 8.63 21.08
CA VAL A 479 -5.30 9.60 20.27
C VAL A 479 -6.05 10.88 19.84
N ASP A 480 -7.20 11.21 20.43
CA ASP A 480 -7.99 12.46 20.22
C ASP A 480 -8.39 12.81 18.77
N GLY A 481 -8.11 11.95 17.78
CA GLY A 481 -8.43 12.16 16.37
C GLY A 481 -9.82 11.70 16.00
N GLU A 482 -10.48 12.41 15.08
CA GLU A 482 -11.83 12.08 14.63
C GLU A 482 -11.81 11.12 13.43
N VAL A 483 -12.57 10.03 13.52
CA VAL A 483 -12.62 9.00 12.47
C VAL A 483 -13.08 9.57 11.12
N ALA A 484 -14.08 10.45 11.15
CA ALA A 484 -14.66 11.02 9.94
C ALA A 484 -13.76 12.08 9.27
N GLY A 485 -12.68 12.50 9.94
CA GLY A 485 -11.92 13.69 9.58
C GLY A 485 -12.76 14.97 9.60
N ARG A 486 -12.13 16.10 9.28
CA ARG A 486 -12.84 17.36 8.99
C ARG A 486 -12.04 18.13 7.94
N PRO A 487 -12.71 18.86 7.02
CA PRO A 487 -12.01 19.66 6.05
C PRO A 487 -11.37 20.87 6.74
N GLY A 488 -10.06 21.01 6.58
CA GLY A 488 -9.29 22.18 6.93
C GLY A 488 -9.31 23.20 5.78
N HIS A 489 -9.35 24.48 6.14
CA HIS A 489 -9.22 25.60 5.19
C HIS A 489 -7.78 26.08 5.03
N ILE A 490 -6.82 25.44 5.70
CA ILE A 490 -5.46 25.96 5.89
C ILE A 490 -4.48 25.37 4.87
N PHE A 491 -4.65 24.11 4.46
CA PHE A 491 -3.71 23.44 3.57
C PHE A 491 -4.22 23.42 2.13
N PRO A 492 -3.35 23.72 1.13
CA PRO A 492 -3.62 23.41 -0.27
C PRO A 492 -4.01 21.94 -0.43
N ARG A 493 -5.06 21.66 -1.21
CA ARG A 493 -5.59 20.30 -1.37
C ARG A 493 -4.56 19.38 -2.02
N GLU A 494 -3.68 19.92 -2.85
CA GLU A 494 -2.57 19.20 -3.49
C GLU A 494 -1.59 18.57 -2.48
N LEU A 495 -1.59 19.05 -1.23
CA LEU A 495 -0.78 18.46 -0.16
C LEU A 495 -1.44 17.25 0.50
N THR A 496 -2.77 17.19 0.53
CA THR A 496 -3.55 16.21 1.29
C THR A 496 -4.37 15.24 0.41
N THR A 497 -4.29 15.37 -0.92
CA THR A 497 -4.99 14.53 -1.92
C THR A 497 -4.13 13.50 -2.63
#